data_AF-A0A4V0X7F0-F1
#
_entry.id   AF-A0A4V0X7F0-F1
#
_cell.length_a   1.000
_cell.length_b   1.000
_cell.length_c   1.000
_cell.angle_alpha   90.00
_cell.angle_beta   90.00
_cell.angle_gamma   90.00
#
_symmetry.space_group_name_H-M   'P 1'
#
loop_
_entity.id
_entity.type
_entity.pdbx_description
1 polymer ?
#
loop_
_entity_poly.entity_id
_entity_poly.type
_entity_poly.pdbx_seq_one_letter_code
_entity_poly.pdbx_strand_id
1 'polypeptide(L)'
;MDLTAFKFFCSMLIDSSNHSPDKKIQLKKLLHDFEPEHRRVNIKTGNSEMLLIDTISVLSVEAKKKCSVMTLLINGHVSRIDAKLPLWQMEQLLGCSYIMKVHGSYLVNLNMCQRYHSSNEQLELIIAELIPVSRDLKMWMPHVLSDLH
;
A
#
# COMPACT_ATOMS: atom_id res chain seq x y z
N MET A 1 -22.63 -2.09 4.65
CA MET A 1 -22.67 -1.25 3.44
C MET A 1 -22.83 -2.19 2.25
N ASP A 2 -23.70 -1.88 1.27
CA ASP A 2 -23.98 -2.79 0.14
C ASP A 2 -22.83 -2.74 -0.88
N LEU A 3 -22.02 -3.81 -0.90
CA LEU A 3 -20.87 -4.01 -1.79
C LEU A 3 -21.21 -3.83 -3.28
N THR A 4 -22.49 -3.96 -3.63
CA THR A 4 -22.98 -3.91 -5.01
C THR A 4 -22.92 -2.49 -5.58
N ALA A 5 -23.27 -1.49 -4.77
CA ALA A 5 -23.26 -0.08 -5.17
C ALA A 5 -21.83 0.45 -5.33
N PHE A 6 -20.91 -0.02 -4.48
CA PHE A 6 -19.49 0.31 -4.53
C PHE A 6 -18.80 -0.25 -5.79
N LYS A 7 -19.05 -1.52 -6.10
CA LYS A 7 -18.56 -2.16 -7.33
C LYS A 7 -19.06 -1.48 -8.61
N PHE A 8 -20.29 -0.97 -8.59
CA PHE A 8 -20.89 -0.24 -9.71
C PHE A 8 -20.21 1.12 -9.92
N PHE A 9 -19.92 1.86 -8.85
CA PHE A 9 -19.28 3.17 -8.90
C PHE A 9 -17.81 3.09 -9.37
N CYS A 10 -17.04 2.13 -8.86
CA CYS A 10 -15.67 1.88 -9.35
C CYS A 10 -15.65 1.44 -10.82
N SER A 11 -16.64 0.68 -11.29
CA SER A 11 -16.77 0.37 -12.72
C SER A 11 -17.00 1.62 -13.57
N MET A 12 -17.82 2.56 -13.09
CA MET A 12 -18.09 3.82 -13.80
C MET A 12 -16.88 4.76 -13.86
N LEU A 13 -16.06 4.84 -12.81
CA LEU A 13 -14.82 5.65 -12.78
C LEU A 13 -13.72 5.09 -13.71
N ILE A 14 -13.74 3.78 -13.89
CA ILE A 14 -12.83 3.08 -14.80
C ILE A 14 -13.26 3.31 -16.25
N ASP A 15 -14.55 3.45 -16.55
CA ASP A 15 -15.04 3.72 -17.90
C ASP A 15 -14.89 5.21 -18.31
N SER A 16 -14.87 6.15 -17.35
CA SER A 16 -14.77 7.60 -17.63
C SER A 16 -13.36 8.15 -17.83
N SER A 17 -12.31 7.36 -17.58
CA SER A 17 -10.91 7.78 -17.71
C SER A 17 -10.23 7.19 -18.97
N ASN A 18 -9.50 8.03 -19.72
CA ASN A 18 -8.71 7.68 -20.92
C ASN A 18 -7.43 6.85 -20.59
N HIS A 19 -7.52 5.88 -19.69
CA HIS A 19 -6.40 5.00 -19.35
C HIS A 19 -6.33 3.77 -20.26
N SER A 20 -5.10 3.28 -20.51
CA SER A 20 -4.88 2.05 -21.25
C SER A 20 -5.61 0.88 -20.57
N PRO A 21 -6.11 -0.10 -21.37
CA PRO A 21 -6.89 -1.24 -20.85
C PRO A 21 -6.22 -1.97 -19.68
N ASP A 22 -4.89 -2.04 -19.66
CA ASP A 22 -4.12 -2.75 -18.64
C ASP A 22 -4.20 -2.13 -17.23
N LYS A 23 -4.24 -0.78 -17.13
CA LYS A 23 -4.35 -0.09 -15.82
C LYS A 23 -5.75 -0.25 -15.22
N LYS A 24 -6.76 -0.30 -16.08
CA LYS A 24 -8.17 -0.54 -15.70
C LYS A 24 -8.37 -1.95 -15.15
N ILE A 25 -7.68 -2.94 -15.71
CA ILE A 25 -7.71 -4.33 -15.26
C ILE A 25 -6.98 -4.50 -13.90
N GLN A 26 -5.87 -3.78 -13.68
CA GLN A 26 -5.16 -3.80 -12.40
C GLN A 26 -5.99 -3.24 -11.23
N LEU A 27 -6.67 -2.10 -11.41
CA LEU A 27 -7.57 -1.55 -10.39
C LEU A 27 -8.80 -2.44 -10.13
N LYS A 28 -9.39 -3.06 -11.17
CA LYS A 28 -10.49 -4.02 -10.99
C LYS A 28 -10.06 -5.27 -10.20
N LYS A 29 -8.84 -5.77 -10.39
CA LYS A 29 -8.29 -6.88 -9.59
C LYS A 29 -8.04 -6.48 -8.14
N LEU A 30 -7.50 -5.28 -7.90
CA LEU A 30 -7.24 -4.76 -6.54
C LEU A 30 -8.49 -4.72 -5.65
N LEU A 31 -9.68 -4.54 -6.25
CA LEU A 31 -10.95 -4.39 -5.54
C LEU A 31 -11.79 -5.68 -5.44
N HIS A 32 -11.51 -6.70 -6.26
CA HIS A 32 -12.37 -7.89 -6.37
C HIS A 32 -11.88 -9.09 -5.52
N ASP A 33 -10.60 -9.11 -5.13
CA ASP A 33 -9.97 -10.17 -4.31
C ASP A 33 -9.65 -9.69 -2.88
N PHE A 34 -10.60 -9.01 -2.24
CA PHE A 34 -10.44 -8.45 -0.88
C PHE A 34 -10.68 -9.51 0.21
N GLU A 35 -9.78 -10.49 0.30
CA GLU A 35 -9.41 -11.08 1.59
C GLU A 35 -7.91 -10.84 1.77
N PRO A 36 -7.44 -10.38 2.94
CA PRO A 36 -6.01 -10.27 3.19
C PRO A 36 -5.41 -11.68 3.17
N GLU A 37 -4.90 -12.11 2.01
CA GLU A 37 -4.10 -13.32 1.90
C GLU A 37 -2.90 -13.15 2.83
N HIS A 38 -2.84 -13.99 3.88
CA HIS A 38 -1.67 -14.10 4.75
C HIS A 38 -0.50 -14.66 3.95
N ARG A 39 0.18 -13.77 3.23
CA ARG A 39 1.36 -14.10 2.44
C ARG A 39 2.59 -13.89 3.30
N ARG A 40 3.49 -14.86 3.31
CA ARG A 40 4.81 -14.72 3.92
C ARG A 40 5.88 -14.58 2.85
N VAL A 41 6.76 -13.60 3.03
CA VAL A 41 7.85 -13.31 2.09
C VAL A 41 9.19 -13.40 2.80
N ASN A 42 10.19 -13.93 2.10
CA ASN A 42 11.56 -13.96 2.58
C ASN A 42 12.27 -12.66 2.16
N ILE A 43 12.74 -11.89 3.14
CA ILE A 43 13.47 -10.64 2.93
C ILE A 43 14.91 -10.80 3.41
N LYS A 44 15.86 -10.44 2.54
CA LYS A 44 17.27 -10.33 2.92
C LYS A 44 17.54 -8.97 3.56
N THR A 45 17.97 -8.97 4.81
CA THR A 45 18.20 -7.76 5.59
C THR A 45 19.53 -7.07 5.24
N GLY A 46 19.72 -5.85 5.75
CA GLY A 46 21.00 -5.13 5.74
C GLY A 46 22.20 -5.95 6.24
N ASN A 47 21.95 -6.84 7.21
CA ASN A 47 22.96 -7.72 7.80
C ASN A 47 23.11 -9.05 7.04
N SER A 48 22.42 -9.21 5.91
CA SER A 48 22.41 -10.41 5.06
C SER A 48 21.69 -11.62 5.67
N GLU A 49 20.95 -11.43 6.77
CA GLU A 49 20.05 -12.44 7.33
C GLU A 49 18.78 -12.55 6.50
N MET A 50 18.18 -13.73 6.45
CA MET A 50 16.88 -13.95 5.81
C MET A 50 15.80 -13.93 6.89
N LEU A 51 14.84 -13.00 6.78
CA LEU A 51 13.68 -12.94 7.65
C LEU A 51 12.42 -13.34 6.88
N LEU A 52 11.61 -14.19 7.49
CA LEU A 52 10.28 -14.53 6.98
C LEU A 52 9.26 -13.54 7.57
N ILE A 53 8.65 -12.74 6.72
CA ILE A 53 7.77 -11.63 7.11
C ILE A 53 6.37 -11.89 6.61
N ASP A 54 5.37 -11.76 7.48
CA ASP A 54 3.97 -11.73 7.09
C ASP A 54 3.65 -10.35 6.48
N THR A 55 3.13 -10.33 5.25
CA THR A 55 2.79 -9.09 4.54
C THR A 55 1.72 -8.29 5.27
N ILE A 56 0.89 -8.91 6.11
CA ILE A 56 -0.09 -8.17 6.94
C ILE A 56 0.60 -7.31 8.00
N SER A 57 1.79 -7.72 8.46
CA SER A 57 2.56 -6.96 9.47
C SER A 57 3.25 -5.73 8.88
N VAL A 58 3.31 -5.60 7.54
CA VAL A 58 3.95 -4.47 6.88
C VAL A 58 3.05 -3.24 7.00
N LEU A 59 3.57 -2.17 7.59
CA LEU A 59 2.92 -0.86 7.67
C LEU A 59 3.27 -0.02 6.43
N SER A 60 4.57 0.10 6.16
CA SER A 60 5.10 0.89 5.05
C SER A 60 6.47 0.37 4.60
N VAL A 61 6.86 0.75 3.39
CA VAL A 61 8.20 0.57 2.86
C VAL A 61 8.69 1.89 2.28
N GLU A 62 9.81 2.38 2.78
CA GLU A 62 10.47 3.61 2.33
C GLU A 62 11.68 3.28 1.44
N ALA A 63 11.83 3.94 0.31
CA ALA A 63 13.02 3.83 -0.52
C ALA A 63 14.21 4.60 0.09
N LYS A 64 15.37 3.94 0.23
CA LYS A 64 16.64 4.58 0.59
C LYS A 64 17.75 4.24 -0.39
N LYS A 65 18.12 5.18 -1.26
CA LYS A 65 19.17 5.00 -2.29
C LYS A 65 18.98 3.70 -3.10
N LYS A 66 19.69 2.63 -2.76
CA LYS A 66 19.66 1.31 -3.44
C LYS A 66 18.99 0.21 -2.59
N CYS A 67 18.50 0.54 -1.41
CA CYS A 67 17.78 -0.35 -0.51
C CYS A 67 16.40 0.24 -0.16
N SER A 68 15.65 -0.48 0.66
CA SER A 68 14.40 0.00 1.23
C SER A 68 14.40 -0.24 2.73
N VAL A 69 13.64 0.54 3.48
CA VAL A 69 13.38 0.32 4.90
C VAL A 69 11.93 -0.12 5.03
N MET A 70 11.70 -1.28 5.63
CA MET A 70 10.35 -1.73 5.94
C MET A 70 10.02 -1.38 7.39
N THR A 71 8.86 -0.77 7.59
CA THR A 71 8.27 -0.56 8.90
C THR A 71 7.22 -1.65 9.12
N LEU A 72 7.35 -2.39 10.21
CA LEU A 72 6.52 -3.55 10.54
C LEU A 72 5.84 -3.34 11.90
N LEU A 73 4.63 -3.88 12.06
CA LEU A 73 3.96 -4.03 13.35
C LEU A 73 3.94 -5.51 13.74
N ILE A 74 4.75 -5.88 14.72
CA ILE A 74 4.90 -7.26 15.20
C ILE A 74 4.56 -7.30 16.67
N ASN A 75 3.51 -8.03 17.05
CA ASN A 75 3.06 -8.17 18.44
C ASN A 75 2.86 -6.81 19.16
N GLY A 76 2.31 -5.82 18.45
CA GLY A 76 2.10 -4.47 18.99
C GLY A 76 3.34 -3.58 19.02
N HIS A 77 4.51 -4.09 18.61
CA HIS A 77 5.75 -3.32 18.54
C HIS A 77 6.08 -2.92 17.11
N VAL A 78 6.47 -1.66 16.93
CA VAL A 78 6.97 -1.16 15.66
C VAL A 78 8.43 -1.54 15.50
N SER A 79 8.75 -2.26 14.43
CA SER A 79 10.11 -2.64 14.07
C SER A 79 10.47 -2.07 12.70
N ARG A 80 11.72 -1.66 12.52
CA ARG A 80 12.23 -1.20 11.24
C ARG A 80 13.37 -2.11 10.80
N ILE A 81 13.32 -2.57 9.56
CA ILE A 81 14.36 -3.41 8.98
C ILE A 81 14.84 -2.81 7.66
N ASP A 82 16.15 -2.85 7.45
CA ASP A 82 16.73 -2.56 6.16
C ASP A 82 16.57 -3.77 5.25
N ALA A 83 15.90 -3.61 4.11
CA ALA A 83 15.78 -4.60 3.06
C ALA A 83 16.76 -4.28 1.92
N LYS A 84 17.58 -5.26 1.50
CA LYS A 84 18.54 -5.10 0.39
C LYS A 84 17.88 -5.16 -1.00
N LEU A 85 16.69 -4.57 -1.12
CA LEU A 85 15.93 -4.52 -2.37
C LEU A 85 15.47 -3.06 -2.60
N PRO A 86 15.50 -2.56 -3.84
CA PRO A 86 14.88 -1.30 -4.22
C PRO A 86 13.35 -1.41 -4.14
N LEU A 87 12.69 -0.26 -4.03
CA LEU A 87 11.24 -0.17 -3.81
C LEU A 87 10.41 -0.91 -4.87
N TRP A 88 10.81 -0.90 -6.14
CA TRP A 88 10.09 -1.59 -7.21
C TRP A 88 10.15 -3.12 -7.07
N GLN A 89 11.24 -3.67 -6.54
CA GLN A 89 11.33 -5.10 -6.23
C GLN A 89 10.49 -5.44 -5.00
N MET A 90 10.44 -4.53 -4.02
CA MET A 90 9.57 -4.67 -2.86
C MET A 90 8.09 -4.70 -3.26
N GLU A 91 7.68 -3.84 -4.19
CA GLU A 91 6.31 -3.79 -4.73
C GLU A 91 5.91 -5.13 -5.37
N GLN A 92 6.76 -5.70 -6.21
CA GLN A 92 6.53 -7.01 -6.84
C GLN A 92 6.54 -8.16 -5.83
N LEU A 93 7.49 -8.13 -4.88
CA LEU A 93 7.67 -9.18 -3.89
C LEU A 93 6.50 -9.26 -2.92
N LEU A 94 6.05 -8.11 -2.42
CA LEU A 94 4.90 -8.02 -1.54
C LEU A 94 3.62 -8.37 -2.33
N GLY A 95 3.42 -7.76 -3.50
CA GLY A 95 2.40 -8.14 -4.48
C GLY A 95 0.97 -8.29 -3.91
N CYS A 96 0.67 -7.58 -2.83
CA CYS A 96 -0.62 -7.64 -2.13
C CYS A 96 -1.51 -6.50 -2.60
N SER A 97 -2.81 -6.75 -2.72
CA SER A 97 -3.77 -5.75 -3.19
C SER A 97 -3.88 -4.53 -2.26
N TYR A 98 -3.69 -4.74 -0.97
CA TYR A 98 -3.74 -3.70 0.06
C TYR A 98 -2.43 -2.92 0.22
N ILE A 99 -1.34 -3.31 -0.45
CA ILE A 99 -0.07 -2.57 -0.42
C ILE A 99 0.04 -1.75 -1.70
N MET A 100 -0.06 -0.42 -1.55
CA MET A 100 -0.09 0.51 -2.67
C MET A 100 1.11 1.44 -2.66
N LYS A 101 1.62 1.77 -3.86
CA LYS A 101 2.57 2.86 -4.05
C LYS A 101 1.87 4.21 -3.98
N VAL A 102 1.98 4.88 -2.83
CA VAL A 102 1.34 6.19 -2.59
C VAL A 102 2.26 7.36 -2.92
N HIS A 103 3.57 7.13 -3.00
CA HIS A 103 4.57 8.13 -3.37
C HIS A 103 5.75 7.49 -4.11
N GLY A 104 6.55 8.28 -4.82
CA GLY A 104 7.75 7.80 -5.52
C GLY A 104 8.73 7.01 -4.63
N SER A 105 8.72 7.31 -3.33
CA SER A 105 9.57 6.68 -2.32
C SER A 105 8.82 5.80 -1.31
N TYR A 106 7.50 5.60 -1.44
CA TYR A 106 6.73 4.88 -0.43
C TYR A 106 5.74 3.87 -1.01
N LEU A 107 5.77 2.66 -0.43
CA LEU A 107 4.66 1.70 -0.44
C LEU A 107 3.99 1.73 0.93
N VAL A 108 2.67 1.62 0.98
CA VAL A 108 1.89 1.67 2.22
C VAL A 108 0.83 0.58 2.22
N ASN A 109 0.66 -0.08 3.36
CA ASN A 109 -0.49 -0.93 3.60
C ASN A 109 -1.70 -0.06 3.94
N LEU A 110 -2.67 -0.02 3.04
CA LEU A 110 -3.86 0.84 3.16
C LEU A 110 -4.76 0.43 4.33
N ASN A 111 -4.77 -0.86 4.72
CA ASN A 111 -5.51 -1.33 5.91
C ASN A 111 -4.93 -0.77 7.22
N MET A 112 -3.72 -0.22 7.17
CA MET A 112 -3.02 0.36 8.31
C MET A 112 -3.08 1.89 8.29
N CYS A 113 -3.81 2.49 7.35
CA CYS A 113 -4.05 3.92 7.30
C CYS A 113 -5.26 4.28 8.18
N GLN A 114 -5.14 5.28 9.05
CA GLN A 114 -6.26 5.81 9.83
C GLN A 114 -7.00 6.93 9.10
N ARG A 115 -6.26 7.87 8.51
CA ARG A 115 -6.83 9.06 7.88
C ARG A 115 -5.93 9.64 6.82
N TYR A 116 -6.54 10.42 5.92
CA TYR A 116 -5.83 11.26 4.95
C TYR A 116 -6.02 12.74 5.28
N HIS A 117 -4.90 13.44 5.46
CA HIS A 117 -4.86 14.87 5.73
C HIS A 117 -4.81 15.64 4.42
N SER A 118 -5.97 16.07 3.92
CA SER A 118 -6.05 16.79 2.65
C SER A 118 -5.29 18.11 2.64
N SER A 119 -5.14 18.78 3.80
CA SER A 119 -4.42 20.06 3.91
C SER A 119 -2.93 19.93 3.65
N ASN A 120 -2.34 18.81 4.08
CA ASN A 120 -0.89 18.56 4.02
C ASN A 120 -0.54 17.42 3.06
N GLU A 121 -1.55 16.82 2.45
CA GLU A 121 -1.44 15.77 1.44
C GLU A 121 -0.68 14.54 1.96
N GLN A 122 -1.00 14.14 3.20
CA GLN A 122 -0.34 13.07 3.94
C GLN A 122 -1.32 11.99 4.40
N LEU A 123 -0.91 10.72 4.31
CA LEU A 123 -1.58 9.58 4.92
C LEU A 123 -1.05 9.36 6.34
N GLU A 124 -1.94 9.19 7.30
CA GLU A 124 -1.59 8.81 8.66
C GLU A 124 -1.79 7.32 8.87
N LEU A 125 -0.74 6.65 9.34
CA LEU A 125 -0.79 5.24 9.72
C LEU A 125 -1.31 5.06 11.15
N ILE A 126 -1.69 3.84 11.52
CA ILE A 126 -2.11 3.48 12.90
C ILE A 126 -1.08 3.80 13.99
N ILE A 127 0.18 4.01 13.61
CA ILE A 127 1.29 4.39 14.48
C ILE A 127 1.51 5.91 14.53
N ALA A 128 0.57 6.71 14.02
CA ALA A 128 0.65 8.16 13.85
C ALA A 128 1.81 8.65 12.94
N GLU A 129 2.42 7.75 12.16
CA GLU A 129 3.42 8.10 11.15
C GLU A 129 2.71 8.72 9.94
N LEU A 130 3.25 9.84 9.43
CA LEU A 130 2.71 10.57 8.30
C LEU A 130 3.52 10.29 7.04
N ILE A 131 2.86 9.77 6.01
CA ILE A 131 3.46 9.42 4.73
C ILE A 131 2.98 10.40 3.66
N PRO A 132 3.88 11.04 2.89
CA PRO A 132 3.48 11.93 1.81
C PRO A 132 2.78 11.16 0.69
N VAL A 133 1.82 11.79 0.03
CA VAL A 133 1.13 11.25 -1.15
C VAL A 133 1.54 12.01 -2.40
N SER A 134 1.84 11.30 -3.49
CA SER A 134 2.15 11.90 -4.79
C SER A 134 0.96 12.67 -5.35
N ARG A 135 1.22 13.80 -6.04
CA ARG A 135 0.21 14.72 -6.58
C ARG A 135 -0.93 14.01 -7.31
N ASP A 136 -0.60 13.03 -8.14
CA ASP A 136 -1.55 12.32 -8.99
C ASP A 136 -2.55 11.44 -8.21
N LEU A 137 -2.25 11.13 -6.95
CA LEU A 137 -3.06 10.27 -6.08
C LEU A 137 -3.91 11.05 -5.08
N LYS A 138 -3.60 12.32 -4.82
CA LYS A 138 -4.22 13.12 -3.75
C LYS A 138 -5.72 13.31 -3.92
N MET A 139 -6.20 13.44 -5.15
CA MET A 139 -7.63 13.58 -5.45
C MET A 139 -8.41 12.28 -5.15
N TRP A 140 -7.73 11.14 -5.13
CA TRP A 140 -8.35 9.83 -4.99
C TRP A 140 -8.27 9.27 -3.57
N MET A 141 -7.27 9.68 -2.78
CA MET A 141 -7.05 9.13 -1.44
C MET A 141 -8.23 9.24 -0.47
N PRO A 142 -9.02 10.34 -0.44
CA PRO A 142 -10.21 10.39 0.39
C PRO A 142 -11.20 9.25 0.08
N HIS A 143 -11.39 8.95 -1.21
CA HIS A 143 -12.29 7.89 -1.67
C HIS A 143 -11.73 6.51 -1.33
N VAL A 144 -10.45 6.27 -1.64
CA VAL A 144 -9.79 5.00 -1.33
C VAL A 144 -9.89 4.64 0.15
N LEU A 145 -9.74 5.62 1.06
CA LEU A 145 -9.87 5.35 2.50
C LEU A 145 -11.33 5.24 2.98
N SER A 146 -12.28 5.99 2.40
CA SER A 146 -13.69 5.88 2.79
C SER A 146 -14.29 4.51 2.44
N ASP A 147 -13.71 3.84 1.46
CA ASP A 147 -14.20 2.54 1.02
C ASP A 147 -13.61 1.38 1.84
N LEU A 148 -12.55 1.65 2.60
CA LEU A 148 -11.89 0.68 3.49
C LEU A 148 -12.49 0.65 4.90
N HIS A 149 -13.18 1.73 5.33
CA HIS A 149 -13.72 1.92 6.69
C HIS A 149 -15.23 2.22 6.68
#